data_AF-P0C1X5-F1
#
_entry.id   AF-P0C1X5-F1
#
_cell.length_a   1.000
_cell.length_b   1.000
_cell.length_c   1.000
_cell.angle_alpha   90.00
_cell.angle_beta   90.00
_cell.angle_gamma   90.00
#
_symmetry.space_group_name_H-M   'P 1'
#
loop_
_entity.id
_entity.type
_entity.pdbx_description
1 polymer ?
#
loop_
_entity_poly.entity_id
_entity_poly.type
_entity_poly.pdbx_seq_one_letter_code
_entity_poly.pdbx_strand_id
1 'polypeptide(L)' 'TGPQTTCQASTCEAGCKQIGKSMKSCQGDTCECA' A
#
# COMPACT_ATOMS: atom_id res chain seq x y z
N THR A 1 12.72 16.83 -3.74
CA THR A 1 12.37 15.42 -3.45
C THR A 1 10.98 15.45 -2.85
N GLY A 2 9.97 14.93 -3.55
CA GLY A 2 8.59 14.94 -3.02
C GLY A 2 8.51 14.17 -1.69
N PRO A 3 7.42 14.33 -0.90
CA PRO A 3 7.26 13.53 0.31
C PRO A 3 7.48 12.08 -0.07
N GLN A 4 8.47 11.45 0.55
CA GLN A 4 8.75 10.04 0.35
C GLN A 4 7.52 9.30 0.83
N THR A 5 6.64 8.96 -0.11
CA THR A 5 5.49 8.10 0.05
C THR A 5 6.00 6.79 0.65
N THR A 6 5.97 6.67 1.97
CA THR A 6 6.43 5.52 2.77
C THR A 6 5.56 4.30 2.57
N CYS A 7 4.47 4.40 1.82
CA CYS A 7 3.72 3.25 1.34
C CYS A 7 4.61 2.41 0.40
N GLN A 8 5.38 1.51 1.02
CA GLN A 8 6.10 0.47 0.31
C GLN A 8 5.06 -0.45 -0.32
N ALA A 9 4.93 -0.39 -1.65
CA ALA A 9 3.99 -1.22 -2.40
C ALA A 9 4.08 -2.69 -2.00
N SER A 10 5.29 -3.22 -1.79
CA SER A 10 5.51 -4.61 -1.34
C SER A 10 4.89 -4.90 0.03
N THR A 11 5.04 -3.99 0.99
CA THR A 11 4.49 -4.12 2.35
C THR A 11 2.99 -3.95 2.35
N CYS A 12 2.49 -2.97 1.58
CA CYS A 12 1.07 -2.74 1.36
C CYS A 12 0.39 -3.95 0.71
N GLU A 13 0.97 -4.48 -0.38
CA GLU A 13 0.47 -5.68 -1.06
C GLU A 13 0.46 -6.90 -0.13
N ALA A 14 1.51 -7.11 0.65
CA ALA A 14 1.55 -8.18 1.65
C ALA A 14 0.41 -8.02 2.67
N GLY A 15 0.20 -6.82 3.20
CA GLY A 15 -0.90 -6.52 4.13
C GLY A 15 -2.28 -6.72 3.51
N CYS A 16 -2.51 -6.26 2.28
CA CYS A 16 -3.77 -6.50 1.56
C CYS A 16 -4.00 -8.00 1.34
N LYS A 17 -2.96 -8.76 0.93
CA LYS A 17 -3.06 -10.20 0.74
C LYS A 17 -3.40 -10.93 2.04
N GLN A 18 -2.92 -10.46 3.20
CA GLN A 18 -3.29 -11.03 4.50
C GLN A 18 -4.79 -10.93 4.81
N ILE A 19 -5.47 -9.89 4.33
CA ILE A 19 -6.93 -9.72 4.47
C ILE A 19 -7.70 -10.26 3.25
N GLY A 20 -7.05 -10.95 2.32
CA GLY A 20 -7.66 -11.49 1.09
C GLY A 20 -8.02 -10.42 0.05
N LYS A 21 -7.40 -9.25 0.13
CA LYS A 21 -7.57 -8.12 -0.79
C LYS A 21 -6.34 -7.96 -1.70
N SER A 22 -6.50 -7.24 -2.80
CA SER A 22 -5.38 -6.82 -3.65
C SER A 22 -5.01 -5.37 -3.37
N MET A 23 -3.73 -5.02 -3.43
CA MET A 23 -3.32 -3.62 -3.35
C MET A 23 -3.92 -2.85 -4.54
N LYS A 24 -4.67 -1.79 -4.25
CA LYS A 24 -5.30 -0.90 -5.24
C LYS A 24 -4.39 0.28 -5.56
N SER A 25 -3.94 0.97 -4.51
CA SER A 25 -3.17 2.20 -4.62
C SER A 25 -2.39 2.47 -3.34
N CYS A 26 -1.19 3.05 -3.49
CA CYS A 26 -0.47 3.67 -2.38
C CYS A 26 -0.64 5.19 -2.50
N GLN A 27 -1.33 5.80 -1.54
CA GLN A 27 -1.47 7.25 -1.42
C GLN A 27 -0.75 7.75 -0.17
N GLY A 28 0.42 8.37 -0.30
CA GLY A 28 1.20 8.84 0.85
C GLY A 28 1.70 7.67 1.73
N ASP A 29 1.31 7.69 3.01
CA ASP A 29 1.48 6.57 3.96
C ASP A 29 0.34 5.54 3.88
N THR A 30 -0.74 5.84 3.17
CA THR A 30 -1.96 5.03 3.20
C THR A 30 -1.94 3.99 2.08
N CYS A 31 -2.13 2.74 2.48
CA CYS A 31 -2.30 1.59 1.62
C CYS A 31 -3.80 1.34 1.38
N GLU A 32 -4.26 1.49 0.15
CA GLU A 32 -5.64 1.11 -0.22
C GLU A 32 -5.67 -0.31 -0.76
N CYS A 33 -6.52 -1.15 -0.16
CA CYS A 33 -6.77 -2.52 -0.58
C CYS A 33 -8.17 -2.64 -1.20
N ALA A 34 -8.30 -3.29 -2.37
CA ALA A 34 -9.55 -3.55 -3.08
C ALA A 34 -9.91 -5.04 -3.11
#